data_AF-A0A2W0A2Q3-F1
#
_entry.id   AF-A0A2W0A2Q3-F1
#
_cell.length_a   1.000
_cell.length_b   1.000
_cell.length_c   1.000
_cell.angle_alpha   90.00
_cell.angle_beta   90.00
_cell.angle_gamma   90.00
#
_symmetry.space_group_name_H-M   'P 1'
#
loop_
_entity.id
_entity.type
_entity.pdbx_description
1 polymer ?
#
loop_
_entity_poly.entity_id
_entity_poly.type
_entity_poly.pdbx_seq_one_letter_code
_entity_poly.pdbx_strand_id
1 'polypeptide(L)'
;MPQVAMIEPGYIDGTDEHPFDNALAPGGSVQAGARYVSGLINTLMTSQSWKDSAFILTFDEFGGFYDNVPPQPAVSPDGISPIDLQPGDGCYGGSTSPTCNFMYTGYRVPLIVVSPFTKRHYVSHTVADFTAILKFIETRFNVSNLTARDAAQMDMTEVFDFTNPPWMTSTGSGCHRAL
;
A
#
# COMPACT_ATOMS: atom_id res chain seq x y z
N MET A 1 -13.75 0.30 16.55
CA MET A 1 -12.39 0.75 16.16
C MET A 1 -12.48 2.16 15.57
N PRO A 2 -11.38 2.93 15.49
CA PRO A 2 -11.37 4.19 14.73
C PRO A 2 -11.78 3.95 13.27
N GLN A 3 -12.26 5.01 12.60
CA GLN A 3 -12.71 4.94 11.20
C GLN A 3 -11.55 4.70 10.22
N VAL A 4 -10.37 5.25 10.53
CA VAL A 4 -9.11 5.03 9.81
C VAL A 4 -8.01 4.87 10.86
N ALA A 5 -7.15 3.87 10.69
CA ALA A 5 -5.94 3.68 11.49
C ALA A 5 -4.78 3.36 10.55
N MET A 6 -3.65 4.03 10.77
CA MET A 6 -2.37 3.69 10.17
C MET A 6 -1.53 2.98 11.21
N ILE A 7 -1.01 1.80 10.86
CA ILE A 7 -0.13 1.02 11.70
C ILE A 7 1.22 0.99 10.98
N GLU A 8 2.24 1.50 11.63
CA GLU A 8 3.61 1.47 11.15
C GLU A 8 4.44 0.69 12.18
N PRO A 9 5.11 -0.40 11.79
CA PRO A 9 6.01 -1.12 12.68
C PRO A 9 7.29 -0.29 12.87
N GLY A 10 7.68 -0.02 14.10
CA GLY A 10 8.89 0.75 14.35
C GLY A 10 10.14 0.00 13.92
N TYR A 11 11.05 0.70 13.22
CA TYR A 11 12.36 0.18 12.83
C TYR A 11 13.15 -0.48 13.97
N ILE A 12 13.14 0.15 15.15
CA ILE A 12 13.87 -0.35 16.32
C ILE A 12 13.25 -1.65 16.87
N ASP A 13 11.96 -1.87 16.65
CA ASP A 13 11.25 -3.06 17.12
C ASP A 13 11.62 -4.30 16.29
N GLY A 14 12.27 -4.09 15.13
CA GLY A 14 12.74 -5.14 14.23
C GLY A 14 11.62 -5.96 13.60
N THR A 15 10.43 -5.38 13.53
CA THR A 15 9.22 -5.95 12.92
C THR A 15 8.87 -5.27 11.60
N ASP A 16 9.64 -4.28 11.17
CA ASP A 16 9.62 -3.84 9.78
C ASP A 16 10.38 -4.87 8.90
N GLU A 17 10.17 -4.77 7.59
CA GLU A 17 10.86 -5.60 6.59
C GLU A 17 11.91 -4.77 5.84
N HIS A 18 12.44 -3.72 6.48
CA HIS A 18 13.38 -2.81 5.85
C HIS A 18 14.63 -3.59 5.40
N PRO A 19 15.19 -3.35 4.20
CA PRO A 19 16.42 -4.02 3.79
C PRO A 19 17.59 -3.58 4.66
N PHE A 20 18.47 -4.52 5.02
CA PHE A 20 19.73 -4.23 5.69
C PHE A 20 20.88 -4.93 4.98
N ASP A 21 22.04 -4.31 5.02
CA ASP A 21 23.32 -4.94 4.65
C ASP A 21 23.67 -6.12 5.58
N ASN A 22 22.94 -6.27 6.69
CA ASN A 22 23.10 -7.34 7.68
C ASN A 22 21.74 -7.92 8.07
N ALA A 23 21.45 -9.16 7.65
CA ALA A 23 20.23 -9.89 8.00
C ALA A 23 20.04 -10.19 9.51
N LEU A 24 21.06 -9.89 10.34
CA LEU A 24 21.00 -9.98 11.80
C LEU A 24 20.71 -8.63 12.49
N ALA A 25 20.63 -7.53 11.74
CA ALA A 25 20.18 -6.24 12.26
C ALA A 25 18.67 -6.29 12.56
N PRO A 26 18.18 -5.63 13.62
CA PRO A 26 16.75 -5.49 13.86
C PRO A 26 16.06 -4.94 12.61
N GLY A 27 15.04 -5.62 12.08
CA GLY A 27 14.29 -5.22 10.87
C GLY A 27 14.71 -5.96 9.60
N GLY A 28 15.91 -6.57 9.58
CA GLY A 28 16.43 -7.25 8.38
C GLY A 28 15.84 -8.63 8.09
N SER A 29 14.90 -9.10 8.92
CA SER A 29 14.23 -10.39 8.71
C SER A 29 12.83 -10.18 8.14
N VAL A 30 12.68 -10.45 6.85
CA VAL A 30 11.38 -10.54 6.18
C VAL A 30 10.42 -11.49 6.93
N GLN A 31 10.94 -12.58 7.50
CA GLN A 31 10.11 -13.52 8.27
C GLN A 31 9.57 -12.92 9.58
N ALA A 32 10.31 -12.01 10.21
CA ALA A 32 9.86 -11.34 11.41
C ALA A 32 8.72 -10.36 11.10
N GLY A 33 8.88 -9.53 10.07
CA GLY A 33 7.82 -8.61 9.61
C GLY A 33 6.57 -9.34 9.11
N ALA A 34 6.73 -10.38 8.29
CA ALA A 34 5.60 -11.18 7.80
C ALA A 34 4.85 -11.86 8.95
N ARG A 35 5.57 -12.32 9.99
CA ARG A 35 4.96 -12.87 11.21
C ARG A 35 4.20 -11.80 11.99
N TYR A 36 4.75 -10.60 12.12
CA TYR A 36 4.10 -9.49 12.79
C TYR A 36 2.79 -9.10 12.09
N VAL A 37 2.84 -8.83 10.79
CA VAL A 37 1.68 -8.43 9.98
C VAL A 37 0.61 -9.52 9.95
N SER A 38 0.99 -10.79 9.79
CA SER A 38 0.02 -11.89 9.86
C SER A 38 -0.65 -12.01 11.24
N GLY A 39 0.05 -11.70 12.33
CA GLY A 39 -0.52 -11.59 13.67
C GLY A 39 -1.63 -10.52 13.74
N LEU A 40 -1.39 -9.34 13.16
CA LEU A 40 -2.38 -8.26 13.10
C LEU A 40 -3.61 -8.66 12.28
N ILE A 41 -3.40 -9.22 11.08
CA ILE A 41 -4.48 -9.68 10.20
C ILE A 41 -5.33 -10.76 10.88
N ASN A 42 -4.69 -11.78 11.47
CA ASN A 42 -5.40 -12.86 12.17
C ASN A 42 -6.22 -12.34 13.35
N THR A 43 -5.67 -11.37 14.09
CA THR A 43 -6.37 -10.72 15.21
C THR A 43 -7.59 -9.94 14.70
N LEU A 44 -7.44 -9.18 13.61
CA LEU A 44 -8.56 -8.45 13.01
C LEU A 44 -9.66 -9.42 12.53
N MET A 45 -9.29 -10.50 11.84
CA MET A 45 -10.23 -11.51 11.30
C MET A 45 -11.04 -12.25 12.38
N THR A 46 -10.51 -12.35 13.60
CA THR A 46 -11.20 -12.99 14.73
C THR A 46 -11.94 -11.99 15.62
N SER A 47 -11.76 -10.69 15.38
CA SER A 47 -12.40 -9.62 16.16
C SER A 47 -13.86 -9.38 15.75
N GLN A 48 -14.61 -8.72 16.64
CA GLN A 48 -15.97 -8.25 16.33
C GLN A 48 -16.00 -7.17 15.24
N SER A 49 -14.87 -6.53 14.96
CA SER A 49 -14.71 -5.50 13.91
C SER A 49 -14.46 -6.11 12.52
N TRP A 50 -14.26 -7.43 12.39
CA TRP A 50 -13.95 -8.03 11.09
C TRP A 50 -15.01 -7.68 10.05
N LYS A 51 -16.30 -7.84 10.41
CA LYS A 51 -17.48 -7.73 9.53
C LYS A 51 -17.61 -6.41 8.77
N ASP A 52 -16.93 -5.36 9.19
CA ASP A 52 -17.00 -4.01 8.65
C ASP A 52 -15.61 -3.36 8.46
N SER A 53 -14.54 -4.17 8.41
CA SER A 53 -13.16 -3.69 8.26
C SER A 53 -12.55 -4.05 6.90
N ALA A 54 -11.57 -3.24 6.50
CA ALA A 54 -10.59 -3.57 5.47
C ALA A 54 -9.19 -3.29 6.02
N PHE A 55 -8.28 -4.24 5.82
CA PHE A 55 -6.85 -4.10 6.11
C PHE A 55 -6.12 -3.95 4.78
N ILE A 56 -5.40 -2.84 4.61
CA ILE A 56 -4.57 -2.59 3.43
C ILE A 56 -3.12 -2.68 3.90
N LEU A 57 -2.39 -3.69 3.39
CA LEU A 57 -0.96 -3.86 3.59
C LEU A 57 -0.23 -3.31 2.38
N THR A 58 0.76 -2.45 2.63
CA THR A 58 1.67 -1.94 1.61
C THR A 58 3.03 -1.66 2.26
N PHE A 59 4.02 -1.34 1.43
CA PHE A 59 5.36 -0.93 1.83
C PHE A 59 5.54 0.56 1.51
N ASP A 60 6.38 1.28 2.24
CA ASP A 60 6.63 2.71 1.99
C ASP A 60 7.56 2.92 0.78
N GLU A 61 8.48 1.98 0.54
CA GLU A 61 9.43 2.00 -0.57
C GLU A 61 9.75 0.58 -1.11
N PHE A 62 10.64 0.46 -2.10
CA PHE A 62 10.85 -0.76 -2.92
C PHE A 62 12.05 -1.63 -2.49
N GLY A 63 12.77 -1.22 -1.47
CA GLY A 63 13.91 -1.88 -0.86
C GLY A 63 15.19 -1.90 -1.68
N GLY A 64 15.28 -1.13 -2.77
CA GLY A 64 16.45 -1.16 -3.67
C GLY A 64 16.53 -2.38 -4.60
N PHE A 65 15.55 -3.28 -4.55
CA PHE A 65 15.50 -4.46 -5.41
C PHE A 65 15.07 -4.12 -6.84
N TYR A 66 15.47 -4.95 -7.80
CA TYR A 66 15.12 -4.75 -9.20
C TYR A 66 13.62 -4.96 -9.44
N ASP A 67 12.97 -3.99 -10.10
CA ASP A 67 11.64 -4.12 -10.68
C ASP A 67 11.72 -3.87 -12.19
N ASN A 68 11.03 -4.70 -12.99
CA ASN A 68 11.11 -4.66 -14.44
C ASN A 68 10.15 -3.64 -15.07
N VAL A 69 9.22 -3.06 -14.31
CA VAL A 69 8.21 -2.15 -14.84
C VAL A 69 8.73 -0.72 -14.67
N PRO A 70 8.82 0.05 -15.77
CA PRO A 70 9.23 1.44 -15.66
C PRO A 70 8.19 2.25 -14.87
N PRO A 71 8.60 3.36 -14.23
CA PRO A 71 7.70 4.37 -13.70
C PRO A 71 6.54 4.71 -14.65
N GLN A 72 5.34 4.81 -14.11
CA GLN A 72 4.13 5.11 -14.86
C GLN A 72 3.85 6.63 -14.81
N PRO A 73 3.27 7.22 -15.87
CA PRO A 73 2.82 8.61 -15.83
C PRO A 73 1.79 8.84 -14.70
N ALA A 74 1.88 9.99 -14.06
CA ALA A 74 0.99 10.39 -12.97
C ALA A 74 0.73 11.91 -13.00
N VAL A 75 -0.32 12.34 -12.31
CA VAL A 75 -0.65 13.77 -12.18
C VAL A 75 0.26 14.41 -11.13
N SER A 76 0.82 15.58 -11.44
CA SER A 76 1.52 16.40 -10.45
C SER A 76 0.53 16.82 -9.35
N PRO A 77 0.85 16.64 -8.06
CA PRO A 77 -0.10 16.89 -6.98
C PRO A 77 -0.54 18.36 -6.91
N ASP A 78 0.39 19.29 -7.11
CA ASP A 78 0.19 20.73 -6.88
C ASP A 78 0.95 21.62 -7.88
N GLY A 79 1.67 21.03 -8.85
CA GLY A 79 2.49 21.76 -9.81
C GLY A 79 3.82 22.28 -9.24
N ILE A 80 4.17 21.94 -7.99
CA ILE A 80 5.42 22.33 -7.36
C ILE A 80 6.50 21.29 -7.71
N SER A 81 7.63 21.74 -8.24
CA SER A 81 8.78 20.87 -8.51
C SER A 81 9.46 20.40 -7.21
N PRO A 82 10.15 19.23 -7.21
CA PRO A 82 10.95 18.79 -6.08
C PRO A 82 11.96 19.87 -5.67
N ILE A 83 12.06 20.13 -4.36
CA ILE A 83 12.89 21.21 -3.80
C ILE A 83 14.16 20.69 -3.11
N ASP A 84 14.25 19.38 -2.92
CA ASP A 84 15.30 18.67 -2.20
C ASP A 84 16.37 18.07 -3.14
N LEU A 85 16.20 18.23 -4.44
CA LEU A 85 17.16 17.76 -5.45
C LEU A 85 18.29 18.77 -5.69
N GLN A 86 19.53 18.28 -5.65
CA GLN A 86 20.70 19.06 -6.03
C GLN A 86 20.74 19.29 -7.55
N PRO A 87 21.32 20.40 -8.03
CA PRO A 87 21.47 20.62 -9.47
C PRO A 87 22.23 19.45 -10.13
N GLY A 88 21.63 18.86 -11.17
CA GLY A 88 22.21 17.71 -11.87
C GLY A 88 21.68 16.34 -11.43
N ASP A 89 20.90 16.26 -10.33
CA ASP A 89 20.25 15.00 -9.94
C ASP A 89 19.34 14.48 -11.06
N GLY A 90 19.38 13.18 -11.31
CA GLY A 90 18.63 12.56 -12.40
C GLY A 90 17.12 12.50 -12.12
N CYS A 91 16.32 12.86 -13.10
CA CYS A 91 14.87 12.62 -13.10
C CYS A 91 14.53 11.46 -14.05
N TYR A 92 13.29 10.99 -13.94
CA TYR A 92 12.75 10.07 -14.93
C TYR A 92 12.76 10.70 -16.35
N GLY A 93 13.05 9.90 -17.38
CA GLY A 93 13.12 10.37 -18.77
C GLY A 93 14.44 11.02 -19.18
N GLY A 94 15.47 11.00 -18.31
CA GLY A 94 16.81 11.49 -18.62
C GLY A 94 17.01 13.00 -18.48
N SER A 95 16.01 13.71 -17.96
CA SER A 95 16.18 15.10 -17.51
C SER A 95 16.93 15.16 -16.17
N THR A 96 17.34 16.36 -15.77
CA THR A 96 18.02 16.58 -14.49
C THR A 96 17.40 17.75 -13.70
N SER A 97 17.58 17.76 -12.39
CA SER A 97 17.22 18.88 -11.52
C SER A 97 17.87 20.19 -12.03
N PRO A 98 17.14 21.32 -12.08
CA PRO A 98 15.84 21.57 -11.41
C PRO A 98 14.60 21.27 -12.26
N THR A 99 14.73 20.61 -13.41
CA THR A 99 13.58 20.33 -14.31
C THR A 99 12.75 19.12 -13.89
N CYS A 100 13.12 18.45 -12.80
CA CYS A 100 12.34 17.34 -12.26
C CYS A 100 10.94 17.79 -11.87
N ASN A 101 10.00 16.84 -11.93
CA ASN A 101 8.62 17.04 -11.57
C ASN A 101 8.05 15.76 -10.97
N PHE A 102 6.90 15.88 -10.30
CA PHE A 102 6.15 14.75 -9.77
C PHE A 102 5.12 14.24 -10.79
N MET A 103 5.49 14.02 -12.06
CA MET A 103 4.56 13.51 -13.10
C MET A 103 4.76 12.02 -13.43
N TYR A 104 5.55 11.32 -12.62
CA TYR A 104 5.76 9.88 -12.75
C TYR A 104 5.70 9.22 -11.36
N THR A 105 5.37 7.94 -11.31
CA THR A 105 5.45 7.13 -10.08
C THR A 105 6.90 6.79 -9.74
N GLY A 106 7.12 6.23 -8.55
CA GLY A 106 8.34 5.49 -8.23
C GLY A 106 8.29 4.05 -8.75
N TYR A 107 9.09 3.20 -8.11
CA TYR A 107 9.05 1.75 -8.29
C TYR A 107 7.75 1.15 -7.75
N ARG A 108 7.39 -0.04 -8.24
CA ARG A 108 6.24 -0.78 -7.72
C ARG A 108 6.55 -1.35 -6.34
N VAL A 109 5.54 -1.36 -5.48
CA VAL A 109 5.52 -2.08 -4.22
C VAL A 109 4.30 -3.01 -4.17
N PRO A 110 4.33 -4.11 -3.41
CA PRO A 110 3.15 -4.92 -3.18
C PRO A 110 2.06 -4.14 -2.44
N LEU A 111 0.80 -4.33 -2.84
CA LEU A 111 -0.38 -3.88 -2.11
C LEU A 111 -1.36 -5.05 -1.98
N ILE A 112 -1.73 -5.37 -0.74
CA ILE A 112 -2.63 -6.47 -0.41
C ILE A 112 -3.82 -5.91 0.37
N VAL A 113 -5.03 -6.26 -0.04
CA VAL A 113 -6.27 -5.88 0.66
C VAL A 113 -6.92 -7.13 1.26
N VAL A 114 -7.15 -7.12 2.56
CA VAL A 114 -7.80 -8.21 3.32
C VAL A 114 -9.07 -7.69 3.97
N SER A 115 -10.22 -8.27 3.63
CA SER A 115 -11.54 -7.80 4.10
C SER A 115 -12.61 -8.88 3.92
N PRO A 116 -13.73 -8.86 4.66
CA PRO A 116 -14.91 -9.67 4.36
C PRO A 116 -15.40 -9.51 2.92
N PHE A 117 -15.15 -8.31 2.35
CA PHE A 117 -15.68 -7.85 1.09
C PHE A 117 -14.74 -8.08 -0.09
N THR A 118 -13.49 -8.51 0.08
CA THR A 118 -12.57 -8.64 -1.06
C THR A 118 -12.97 -9.78 -2.00
N LYS A 119 -12.91 -9.55 -3.31
CA LYS A 119 -13.19 -10.57 -4.33
C LYS A 119 -12.28 -11.79 -4.17
N ARG A 120 -12.80 -13.00 -4.41
CA ARG A 120 -12.00 -14.24 -4.35
C ARG A 120 -11.00 -14.29 -5.50
N HIS A 121 -9.74 -14.63 -5.21
CA HIS A 121 -8.68 -14.86 -6.21
C HIS A 121 -8.55 -13.73 -7.24
N TYR A 122 -8.67 -12.48 -6.79
CA TYR A 122 -8.64 -11.30 -7.65
C TYR A 122 -7.30 -10.58 -7.54
N VAL A 123 -6.75 -10.18 -8.68
CA VAL A 123 -5.58 -9.31 -8.80
C VAL A 123 -6.00 -8.13 -9.67
N SER A 124 -5.92 -6.92 -9.13
CA SER A 124 -6.09 -5.72 -9.97
C SER A 124 -4.82 -5.49 -10.77
N HIS A 125 -4.99 -5.07 -12.02
CA HIS A 125 -3.92 -4.62 -12.91
C HIS A 125 -4.04 -3.12 -13.23
N THR A 126 -4.94 -2.42 -12.55
CA THR A 126 -5.08 -0.97 -12.68
C THR A 126 -3.86 -0.31 -12.06
N VAL A 127 -3.22 0.61 -12.80
CA VAL A 127 -2.08 1.39 -12.29
C VAL A 127 -2.57 2.30 -11.17
N ALA A 128 -1.90 2.22 -10.02
CA ALA A 128 -2.17 3.03 -8.84
C ALA A 128 -0.85 3.38 -8.14
N ASP A 129 -0.84 4.52 -7.43
CA ASP A 129 0.18 4.83 -6.44
C ASP A 129 -0.43 4.92 -5.03
N PHE A 130 0.38 5.25 -4.01
CA PHE A 130 -0.07 5.32 -2.62
C PHE A 130 -1.29 6.21 -2.39
N THR A 131 -1.48 7.24 -3.21
CA THR A 131 -2.61 8.16 -3.08
C THR A 131 -3.95 7.51 -3.45
N ALA A 132 -3.95 6.31 -4.04
CA ALA A 132 -5.19 5.54 -4.24
C ALA A 132 -5.83 5.10 -2.90
N ILE A 133 -5.02 4.95 -1.84
CA ILE A 133 -5.51 4.70 -0.48
C ILE A 133 -6.26 5.95 0.04
N LEU A 134 -5.73 7.15 -0.23
CA LEU A 134 -6.42 8.40 0.10
C LEU A 134 -7.73 8.51 -0.70
N LYS A 135 -7.70 8.24 -2.00
CA LYS A 135 -8.89 8.22 -2.86
C LYS A 135 -9.98 7.28 -2.35
N PHE A 136 -9.59 6.10 -1.85
CA PHE A 136 -10.52 5.15 -1.26
C PHE A 136 -11.15 5.69 0.04
N ILE A 137 -10.36 6.31 0.92
CA ILE A 137 -10.84 6.96 2.15
C ILE A 137 -11.78 8.12 1.81
N GLU A 138 -11.38 8.98 0.88
CA GLU A 138 -12.18 10.11 0.37
C GLU A 138 -13.54 9.67 -0.12
N THR A 139 -13.55 8.63 -0.96
CA THR A 139 -14.79 8.06 -1.51
C THR A 139 -15.65 7.44 -0.41
N ARG A 140 -15.05 6.70 0.52
CA ARG A 140 -15.77 6.01 1.60
C ARG A 140 -16.42 6.96 2.60
N PHE A 141 -15.74 8.06 2.92
CA PHE A 141 -16.18 9.03 3.95
C PHE A 141 -16.75 10.33 3.35
N ASN A 142 -16.81 10.42 2.02
CA ASN A 142 -17.30 11.59 1.29
C ASN A 142 -16.59 12.89 1.71
N VAL A 143 -15.26 12.85 1.73
CA VAL A 143 -14.40 14.01 1.99
C VAL A 143 -13.68 14.45 0.72
N SER A 144 -13.25 15.71 0.67
CA SER A 144 -12.57 16.27 -0.50
C SER A 144 -11.16 15.71 -0.64
N ASN A 145 -10.66 15.65 -1.88
CA ASN A 145 -9.26 15.37 -2.18
C ASN A 145 -8.33 16.43 -1.57
N LEU A 146 -7.08 16.04 -1.32
CA LEU A 146 -6.05 16.94 -0.79
C LEU A 146 -5.25 17.59 -1.91
N THR A 147 -5.13 16.95 -3.07
CA THR A 147 -4.31 17.40 -4.21
C THR A 147 -4.96 17.07 -5.56
N ALA A 148 -4.28 17.38 -6.67
CA ALA A 148 -4.69 16.89 -7.98
C ALA A 148 -4.32 15.41 -8.21
N ARG A 149 -3.39 14.86 -7.42
CA ARG A 149 -2.88 13.49 -7.60
C ARG A 149 -3.85 12.44 -7.07
N ASP A 150 -4.24 12.53 -5.80
CA ASP A 150 -5.28 11.69 -5.18
C ASP A 150 -6.63 11.88 -5.91
N ALA A 151 -6.97 13.11 -6.31
CA ALA A 151 -8.17 13.38 -7.11
C ALA A 151 -8.23 12.52 -8.40
N ALA A 152 -7.08 12.34 -9.06
CA ALA A 152 -6.93 11.61 -10.32
C ALA A 152 -6.73 10.10 -10.17
N GLN A 153 -6.50 9.58 -8.96
CA GLN A 153 -6.32 8.15 -8.75
C GLN A 153 -7.60 7.35 -9.02
N MET A 154 -7.39 6.07 -9.32
CA MET A 154 -8.47 5.10 -9.32
C MET A 154 -9.11 4.97 -7.93
N ASP A 155 -10.41 4.70 -7.92
CA ASP A 155 -11.09 4.26 -6.70
C ASP A 155 -10.84 2.75 -6.51
N MET A 156 -10.29 2.37 -5.36
CA MET A 156 -10.00 0.97 -5.00
C MET A 156 -11.25 0.11 -4.79
N THR A 157 -12.46 0.65 -4.90
CA THR A 157 -13.71 -0.13 -4.76
C THR A 157 -13.79 -1.36 -5.68
N GLU A 158 -13.04 -1.40 -6.78
CA GLU A 158 -13.02 -2.54 -7.70
C GLU A 158 -12.54 -3.86 -7.07
N VAL A 159 -11.75 -3.84 -5.98
CA VAL A 159 -11.27 -5.07 -5.34
C VAL A 159 -12.32 -5.70 -4.42
N PHE A 160 -13.43 -5.01 -4.21
CA PHE A 160 -14.50 -5.42 -3.29
C PHE A 160 -15.75 -5.90 -4.03
N ASP A 161 -16.48 -6.82 -3.41
CA ASP A 161 -17.86 -7.20 -3.70
C ASP A 161 -18.72 -6.88 -2.47
N PHE A 162 -19.34 -5.71 -2.49
CA PHE A 162 -20.25 -5.27 -1.43
C PHE A 162 -21.65 -5.87 -1.55
N THR A 163 -21.98 -6.52 -2.67
CA THR A 163 -23.30 -7.14 -2.90
C THR A 163 -23.33 -8.55 -2.32
N ASN A 164 -22.29 -9.34 -2.56
CA ASN A 164 -22.16 -10.73 -2.11
C ASN A 164 -20.82 -10.95 -1.40
N PRO A 165 -20.62 -10.41 -0.19
CA PRO A 165 -19.33 -10.43 0.50
C PRO A 165 -18.85 -11.88 0.79
N PRO A 166 -17.74 -12.32 0.19
CA PRO A 166 -17.35 -13.73 0.19
C PRO A 166 -16.73 -14.22 1.51
N TRP A 167 -16.28 -13.32 2.40
CA TRP A 167 -15.50 -13.68 3.60
C TRP A 167 -16.14 -13.20 4.92
N MET A 168 -17.48 -13.07 4.97
CA MET A 168 -18.21 -12.59 6.15
C MET A 168 -18.00 -13.44 7.41
N THR A 169 -17.87 -14.75 7.26
CA THR A 169 -17.50 -15.65 8.35
C THR A 169 -16.00 -15.87 8.29
N SER A 170 -15.26 -15.53 9.35
CA SER A 170 -13.87 -15.95 9.46
C SER A 170 -13.82 -17.48 9.40
N THR A 171 -12.90 -18.04 8.61
CA THR A 171 -12.79 -19.48 8.35
C THR A 171 -12.21 -20.23 9.57
N GLY A 172 -12.68 -19.90 10.78
CA GLY A 172 -12.18 -20.37 12.08
C GLY A 172 -12.37 -21.85 12.41
N SER A 173 -12.55 -22.72 11.42
CA SER A 173 -12.54 -24.18 11.62
C SER A 173 -12.17 -25.01 10.38
N GLY A 174 -11.90 -24.36 9.24
CA GLY A 174 -11.57 -25.04 8.00
C GLY A 174 -10.23 -24.55 7.47
N CYS A 175 -9.15 -25.11 8.01
CA CYS A 175 -7.80 -24.97 7.49
C CYS A 175 -7.77 -25.41 6.02
N HIS A 176 -7.93 -24.48 5.08
CA HIS A 176 -7.36 -24.64 3.76
C HIS A 176 -5.90 -24.22 3.87
N ARG A 177 -5.04 -25.20 4.20
CA ARG A 177 -3.64 -25.16 3.78
C ARG A 177 -3.65 -25.01 2.26
N ALA A 178 -3.51 -23.77 1.78
CA ALA A 178 -2.85 -23.56 0.51
C ALA A 178 -1.36 -23.83 0.75
N LEU A 179 -0.79 -24.56 -0.21
CA LEU A 179 0.54 -25.16 -0.23
C LEU A 179 1.67 -24.22 0.21
#